data_AF-A0A2N6LN19-F1
#
_entry.id   AF-A0A2N6LN19-F1
#
_cell.length_a   1.000
_cell.length_b   1.000
_cell.length_c   1.000
_cell.angle_alpha   90.00
_cell.angle_beta   90.00
_cell.angle_gamma   90.00
#
_symmetry.space_group_name_H-M   'P 1'
#
loop_
_entity.id
_entity.type
_entity.pdbx_description
1 polymer ?
#
loop_
_entity_poly.entity_id
_entity_poly.type
_entity_poly.pdbx_seq_one_letter_code
_entity_poly.pdbx_strand_id
1 'polypeptide(L)'
;MRDADKDRRKNRPVKNTNPPAKEPLSYHELKQLLMNARANALQWEQRAKENQEAASQLTKVQQEIQANQIEVNELRERAAQNYQKYLDEQKNYQQALSRYNEEKARANELLAKYEEVRSERDNYLTLYNEAQAQLKFERRSKASIKGWETRRKAENERLKREIAEMVILLRESLASKDEAINNLYVLAERMDRIQSLVDSVEEETTANPVGLLQKFKRIWLAIKEILSE
;
A
#
# COMPACT_ATOMS: atom_id res chain seq x y z
N MET A 1 30.05 -83.54 -57.35
CA MET A 1 31.39 -83.87 -56.84
C MET A 1 31.17 -85.04 -55.89
N ARG A 2 31.24 -86.33 -56.25
CA ARG A 2 32.27 -87.10 -56.99
C ARG A 2 33.67 -86.74 -56.51
N ASP A 3 34.17 -87.54 -55.56
CA ASP A 3 35.44 -88.26 -55.55
C ASP A 3 35.49 -89.08 -54.23
N ALA A 4 35.38 -90.41 -54.21
CA ALA A 4 36.29 -91.42 -54.75
C ALA A 4 37.68 -91.39 -54.09
N ASP A 5 37.81 -92.07 -52.94
CA ASP A 5 39.10 -92.62 -52.50
C ASP A 5 38.82 -93.94 -51.74
N LYS A 6 38.55 -95.03 -52.46
CA LYS A 6 39.52 -96.01 -52.97
C LYS A 6 40.45 -96.58 -51.89
N ASP A 7 40.20 -97.86 -51.61
CA ASP A 7 41.21 -98.90 -51.46
C ASP A 7 42.49 -98.56 -50.67
N ARG A 8 42.39 -98.71 -49.34
CA ARG A 8 43.48 -99.30 -48.55
C ARG A 8 42.99 -100.45 -47.68
N ARG A 9 42.40 -101.46 -48.33
CA ARG A 9 42.50 -102.86 -47.87
C ARG A 9 43.93 -103.34 -48.13
N LYS A 10 44.86 -102.95 -47.27
CA LYS A 10 46.21 -103.54 -47.21
C LYS A 10 46.35 -104.24 -45.86
N ASN A 11 46.28 -105.57 -45.92
CA ASN A 11 46.98 -106.51 -45.05
C ASN A 11 47.13 -106.07 -43.59
N ARG A 12 46.08 -106.26 -42.76
CA ARG A 12 46.33 -106.52 -41.35
C ARG A 12 47.00 -107.89 -41.30
N PRO A 13 48.27 -108.01 -40.85
CA PRO A 13 48.75 -109.32 -40.45
C PRO A 13 47.85 -109.75 -39.30
N VAL A 14 47.20 -110.91 -39.44
CA VAL A 14 46.66 -111.66 -38.31
C VAL A 14 47.88 -112.04 -37.46
N LYS A 15 48.37 -111.10 -36.65
CA LYS A 15 49.33 -111.40 -35.60
C LYS A 15 48.54 -112.18 -34.56
N ASN A 16 48.50 -113.50 -34.77
CA ASN A 16 48.31 -114.47 -33.71
C ASN A 16 49.31 -114.11 -32.62
N THR A 17 48.85 -113.37 -31.63
CA THR A 17 49.59 -113.00 -30.42
C THR A 17 49.11 -113.90 -29.31
N ASN A 18 49.04 -115.21 -29.58
CA ASN A 18 49.36 -116.15 -28.51
C ASN A 18 50.88 -116.11 -28.43
N PRO A 19 51.48 -115.40 -27.44
CA PRO A 19 52.89 -115.58 -27.19
C PRO A 19 53.15 -117.07 -26.95
N PRO A 20 54.31 -117.61 -27.35
CA PRO A 20 54.75 -118.90 -26.83
C PRO A 20 54.64 -118.82 -25.30
N ALA A 21 54.18 -119.90 -24.65
CA ALA A 21 54.03 -119.96 -23.20
C ALA A 21 55.29 -119.35 -22.58
N LYS A 22 55.15 -118.14 -22.00
CA LYS A 22 56.27 -117.42 -21.39
C LYS A 22 56.85 -118.39 -20.37
N GLU A 23 58.14 -118.67 -20.47
CA GLU A 23 58.87 -119.35 -19.40
C GLU A 23 58.48 -118.70 -18.07
N PRO A 24 58.22 -119.49 -17.01
CA PRO A 24 57.83 -118.93 -15.73
C PRO A 24 58.91 -117.93 -15.32
N LEU A 25 58.50 -116.68 -15.13
CA LEU A 25 59.36 -115.58 -14.68
C LEU A 25 60.33 -116.08 -13.62
N SER A 26 61.61 -115.77 -13.78
CA SER A 26 62.61 -116.08 -12.76
C SER A 26 62.14 -115.48 -11.42
N TYR A 27 62.35 -116.20 -10.32
CA TYR A 27 61.93 -115.76 -8.98
C TYR A 27 62.38 -114.32 -8.67
N HIS A 28 63.55 -113.91 -9.21
CA HIS A 28 64.07 -112.55 -9.05
C HIS A 28 63.27 -111.50 -9.84
N GLU A 29 62.86 -111.82 -11.07
CA GLU A 29 62.02 -110.95 -11.90
C GLU A 29 60.61 -110.83 -11.31
N LEU A 30 60.03 -111.93 -10.82
CA LEU A 30 58.76 -111.93 -10.08
C LEU A 30 58.83 -111.02 -8.85
N LYS A 31 59.94 -111.08 -8.09
CA LYS A 31 60.16 -110.24 -6.91
C LYS A 31 60.29 -108.75 -7.28
N GLN A 32 61.01 -108.41 -8.35
CA GLN A 32 61.08 -107.04 -8.85
C GLN A 32 59.73 -106.52 -9.36
N LEU A 33 58.98 -107.35 -10.09
CA LEU A 33 57.65 -107.01 -10.59
C LEU A 33 56.68 -106.73 -9.43
N LEU A 34 56.75 -107.53 -8.36
CA LEU A 34 55.94 -107.37 -7.16
C LEU A 34 56.34 -106.12 -6.35
N MET A 35 57.65 -105.78 -6.28
CA MET A 35 58.11 -104.52 -5.71
C MET A 35 57.63 -103.30 -6.50
N ASN A 36 57.75 -103.34 -7.83
CA ASN A 36 57.28 -102.25 -8.71
C ASN A 36 55.76 -102.10 -8.66
N ALA A 37 55.02 -103.21 -8.60
CA ALA A 37 53.57 -103.19 -8.44
C ALA A 37 53.14 -102.58 -7.10
N ARG A 38 53.86 -102.88 -6.01
CA ARG A 38 53.63 -102.25 -4.70
C ARG A 38 53.96 -100.76 -4.69
N ALA A 39 55.10 -100.37 -5.28
CA ALA A 39 55.48 -98.97 -5.40
C ALA A 39 54.46 -98.17 -6.23
N ASN A 40 53.99 -98.73 -7.34
CA ASN A 40 52.93 -98.15 -8.16
C ASN A 40 51.61 -98.05 -7.39
N ALA A 41 51.22 -99.08 -6.63
CA ALA A 41 50.01 -99.07 -5.81
C ALA A 41 50.04 -97.95 -4.76
N LEU A 42 51.17 -97.77 -4.06
CA LEU A 42 51.36 -96.68 -3.10
C LEU A 42 51.28 -95.31 -3.79
N GLN A 43 51.87 -95.17 -4.98
CA GLN A 43 51.85 -93.93 -5.76
C GLN A 43 50.43 -93.59 -6.25
N TRP A 44 49.63 -94.59 -6.63
CA TRP A 44 48.22 -94.43 -6.98
C TRP A 44 47.35 -94.08 -5.78
N GLU A 45 47.62 -94.67 -4.62
CA GLU A 45 46.92 -94.34 -3.38
C GLU A 45 47.16 -92.87 -2.97
N GLN A 46 48.40 -92.40 -3.10
CA GLN A 46 48.75 -91.01 -2.81
C GLN A 46 48.10 -90.04 -3.79
N ARG A 47 48.11 -90.33 -5.10
CA ARG A 47 47.38 -89.54 -6.10
C ARG A 47 45.88 -89.53 -5.88
N ALA A 48 45.30 -90.64 -5.41
CA ALA A 48 43.87 -90.69 -5.08
C ALA A 48 43.54 -89.75 -3.90
N LYS A 49 44.39 -89.71 -2.87
CA LYS A 49 44.25 -88.76 -1.75
C LYS A 49 44.40 -87.31 -2.21
N GLU A 50 45.42 -87.00 -3.00
CA GLU A 50 45.63 -85.65 -3.56
C GLU A 50 44.44 -85.21 -4.44
N ASN A 51 43.93 -86.09 -5.30
CA ASN A 51 42.76 -85.80 -6.13
C ASN A 51 41.49 -85.61 -5.27
N GLN A 52 41.33 -86.38 -4.19
CA GLN A 52 40.20 -86.23 -3.28
C GLN A 52 40.25 -84.88 -2.54
N GLU A 53 41.44 -84.45 -2.10
CA GLU A 53 41.66 -83.14 -1.49
C GLU A 53 41.40 -82.01 -2.50
N ALA A 54 41.93 -82.13 -3.72
CA ALA A 54 41.72 -81.16 -4.80
C ALA A 54 40.23 -81.04 -5.15
N ALA A 55 39.50 -82.15 -5.28
CA ALA A 55 38.05 -82.14 -5.54
C ALA A 55 37.26 -81.47 -4.40
N SER A 56 37.68 -81.67 -3.15
CA SER A 56 37.09 -81.03 -1.98
C SER A 56 37.32 -79.52 -1.98
N GLN A 57 38.54 -79.07 -2.33
CA GLN A 57 38.85 -77.64 -2.49
C GLN A 57 38.05 -77.01 -3.63
N LEU A 58 37.94 -77.70 -4.76
CA LEU A 58 37.21 -77.21 -5.93
C LEU A 58 35.72 -77.03 -5.61
N THR A 59 35.13 -77.95 -4.86
CA THR A 59 33.74 -77.84 -4.39
C THR A 59 33.54 -76.64 -3.46
N LYS A 60 34.49 -76.38 -2.55
CA LYS A 60 34.45 -75.20 -1.66
C LYS A 60 34.50 -73.89 -2.46
N VAL A 61 35.46 -73.77 -3.39
CA VAL A 61 35.57 -72.59 -4.26
C VAL A 61 34.30 -72.39 -5.09
N GLN A 62 33.70 -73.47 -5.58
CA GLN A 62 32.47 -73.39 -6.36
C GLN A 62 31.27 -72.90 -5.52
N GLN A 63 31.19 -73.31 -4.24
CA GLN A 63 30.20 -72.78 -3.30
C GLN A 63 30.43 -71.30 -2.98
N GLU A 64 31.69 -70.89 -2.77
CA GLU A 64 32.05 -69.47 -2.54
C GLU A 64 31.70 -68.59 -3.74
N ILE A 65 31.97 -69.05 -4.97
CA ILE A 65 31.58 -68.33 -6.20
C ILE A 65 30.06 -68.15 -6.25
N GLN A 66 29.28 -69.19 -5.95
CA GLN A 66 27.82 -69.11 -5.93
C GLN A 66 27.33 -68.12 -4.87
N ALA A 67 27.91 -68.14 -3.66
CA ALA A 67 27.58 -67.20 -2.60
C ALA A 67 27.88 -65.74 -3.02
N ASN A 68 29.07 -65.49 -3.56
CA ASN A 68 29.47 -64.16 -4.04
C ASN A 68 28.57 -63.68 -5.19
N GLN A 69 28.12 -64.58 -6.07
CA GLN A 69 27.22 -64.22 -7.16
C GLN A 69 25.87 -63.70 -6.65
N ILE A 70 25.33 -64.32 -5.58
CA ILE A 70 24.10 -63.87 -4.91
C ILE A 70 24.32 -62.48 -4.30
N GLU A 71 25.41 -62.30 -3.55
CA GLU A 71 25.72 -61.02 -2.90
C GLU A 71 25.88 -59.88 -3.92
N VAL A 72 26.57 -60.13 -5.04
CA VAL A 72 26.72 -59.14 -6.12
C VAL A 72 25.36 -58.76 -6.72
N ASN A 73 24.44 -59.72 -6.89
CA ASN A 73 23.10 -59.44 -7.40
C ASN A 73 22.29 -58.59 -6.41
N GLU A 74 22.33 -58.91 -5.11
CA GLU A 74 21.68 -58.10 -4.08
C GLU A 74 22.23 -56.68 -4.02
N LEU A 75 23.56 -56.52 -4.11
CA LEU A 75 24.20 -55.21 -4.13
C LEU A 75 23.78 -54.40 -5.36
N ARG A 76 23.64 -55.03 -6.53
CA ARG A 76 23.14 -54.38 -7.74
C ARG A 76 21.70 -53.90 -7.58
N GLU A 77 20.83 -54.73 -6.99
CA GLU A 77 19.44 -54.34 -6.73
C GLU A 77 19.35 -53.18 -5.74
N ARG A 78 20.12 -53.23 -4.65
CA ARG A 78 20.18 -52.12 -3.66
C ARG A 78 20.72 -50.84 -4.31
N ALA A 79 21.74 -50.94 -5.15
CA ALA A 79 22.29 -49.79 -5.87
C ALA A 79 21.25 -49.17 -6.83
N ALA A 80 20.52 -50.00 -7.57
CA ALA A 80 19.46 -49.54 -8.46
C ALA A 80 18.33 -48.85 -7.69
N GLN A 81 17.89 -49.43 -6.56
CA GLN A 81 16.87 -48.83 -5.70
C GLN A 81 17.32 -47.50 -5.10
N ASN A 82 18.56 -47.42 -4.61
CA ASN A 82 19.10 -46.17 -4.07
C ASN A 82 19.22 -45.09 -5.14
N TYR A 83 19.63 -45.46 -6.35
CA TYR A 83 19.68 -44.51 -7.47
C TYR A 83 18.28 -43.99 -7.82
N GLN A 84 17.27 -44.85 -7.83
CA GLN A 84 15.89 -44.43 -8.05
C GLN A 84 15.39 -43.45 -6.98
N LYS A 85 15.65 -43.75 -5.70
CA LYS A 85 15.32 -42.85 -4.58
C LYS A 85 15.97 -41.47 -4.74
N TYR A 86 17.24 -41.44 -5.12
CA TYR A 86 17.97 -40.20 -5.37
C TYR A 86 17.31 -39.37 -6.49
N LEU A 87 16.90 -39.99 -7.59
CA LEU A 87 16.19 -39.31 -8.68
C LEU A 87 14.83 -38.76 -8.22
N ASP A 88 14.09 -39.54 -7.43
CA ASP A 88 12.79 -39.12 -6.90
C ASP A 88 12.95 -37.94 -5.92
N GLU A 89 13.95 -37.98 -5.05
CA GLU A 89 14.30 -36.86 -4.17
C GLU A 89 14.69 -35.61 -4.96
N GLN A 90 15.54 -35.75 -5.98
CA GLN A 90 15.94 -34.64 -6.84
C GLN A 90 14.72 -33.97 -7.50
N LYS A 91 13.77 -34.78 -7.99
CA LYS A 91 12.51 -34.29 -8.57
C LYS A 91 11.65 -33.59 -7.52
N ASN A 92 11.55 -34.15 -6.31
CA ASN A 92 10.80 -33.55 -5.21
C ASN A 92 11.39 -32.19 -4.80
N TYR A 93 12.73 -32.09 -4.73
CA TYR A 93 13.41 -30.82 -4.46
C TYR A 93 13.11 -29.77 -5.53
N GLN A 94 13.16 -30.13 -6.81
CA GLN A 94 12.80 -29.20 -7.90
C GLN A 94 11.35 -28.73 -7.80
N GLN A 95 10.42 -29.62 -7.48
CA GLN A 95 9.01 -29.26 -7.28
C GLN A 95 8.82 -28.34 -6.08
N ALA A 96 9.48 -28.61 -4.95
CA ALA A 96 9.43 -27.77 -3.77
C ALA A 96 9.98 -26.36 -4.07
N LEU A 97 11.07 -26.27 -4.82
CA LEU A 97 11.66 -24.99 -5.24
C LEU A 97 10.71 -24.19 -6.14
N SER A 98 10.01 -24.84 -7.08
CA SER A 98 9.00 -24.18 -7.92
C SER A 98 7.87 -23.59 -7.08
N ARG A 99 7.30 -24.39 -6.17
CA ARG A 99 6.22 -23.95 -5.27
C ARG A 99 6.65 -22.79 -4.37
N TYR A 100 7.87 -22.85 -3.84
CA TYR A 100 8.42 -21.75 -3.05
C TYR A 100 8.50 -20.45 -3.85
N ASN A 101 8.97 -20.52 -5.10
CA ASN A 101 9.06 -19.34 -5.96
C ASN A 101 7.67 -18.79 -6.34
N GLU A 102 6.70 -19.66 -6.59
CA GLU A 102 5.30 -19.27 -6.84
C GLU A 102 4.69 -18.55 -5.63
N GLU A 103 4.86 -19.11 -4.42
CA GLU A 103 4.37 -18.47 -3.19
C GLU A 103 5.10 -17.15 -2.89
N LYS A 104 6.41 -17.08 -3.17
CA LYS A 104 7.17 -15.83 -3.09
C LYS A 104 6.63 -14.77 -4.04
N ALA A 105 6.26 -15.14 -5.27
CA ALA A 105 5.65 -14.23 -6.23
C ALA A 105 4.27 -13.74 -5.74
N ARG A 106 3.41 -14.66 -5.26
CA ARG A 106 2.10 -14.32 -4.67
C ARG A 106 2.23 -13.37 -3.48
N ALA A 107 3.20 -13.60 -2.60
CA ALA A 107 3.45 -12.74 -1.46
C ALA A 107 3.85 -11.32 -1.89
N ASN A 108 4.69 -11.20 -2.92
CA ASN A 108 5.08 -9.90 -3.48
C ASN A 108 3.88 -9.18 -4.12
N GLU A 109 3.03 -9.88 -4.86
CA GLU A 109 1.80 -9.31 -5.44
C GLU A 109 0.84 -8.80 -4.35
N LEU A 110 0.69 -9.57 -3.27
CA LEU A 110 -0.16 -9.18 -2.14
C LEU A 110 0.41 -7.93 -1.44
N LEU A 111 1.73 -7.86 -1.28
CA LEU A 111 2.41 -6.71 -0.69
C LEU A 111 2.22 -5.45 -1.54
N ALA A 112 2.35 -5.56 -2.87
CA ALA A 112 2.09 -4.44 -3.79
C ALA A 112 0.64 -3.94 -3.67
N LYS A 113 -0.35 -4.84 -3.64
CA LYS A 113 -1.77 -4.47 -3.43
C LYS A 113 -2.01 -3.80 -2.08
N TYR A 114 -1.33 -4.28 -1.04
CA TYR A 114 -1.42 -3.67 0.28
C TYR A 114 -0.88 -2.24 0.29
N GLU A 115 0.25 -2.00 -0.37
CA GLU A 115 0.83 -0.66 -0.51
C GLU A 115 -0.09 0.28 -1.32
N GLU A 116 -0.70 -0.21 -2.39
CA GLU A 116 -1.69 0.53 -3.19
C GLU A 116 -2.88 0.96 -2.32
N VAL A 117 -3.55 0.02 -1.66
CA VAL A 117 -4.71 0.30 -0.79
C VAL A 117 -4.31 1.24 0.35
N ARG A 118 -3.10 1.11 0.90
CA ARG A 118 -2.59 2.02 1.93
C ARG A 118 -2.47 3.45 1.38
N SER A 119 -1.92 3.61 0.18
CA SER A 119 -1.79 4.92 -0.47
C SER A 119 -3.15 5.55 -0.77
N GLU A 120 -4.12 4.76 -1.25
CA GLU A 120 -5.50 5.20 -1.47
C GLU A 120 -6.14 5.68 -0.17
N ARG A 121 -6.00 4.91 0.91
CA ARG A 121 -6.52 5.28 2.23
C ARG A 121 -5.93 6.60 2.73
N ASP A 122 -4.63 6.81 2.56
CA ASP A 122 -3.98 8.06 2.98
C ASP A 122 -4.44 9.25 2.11
N ASN A 123 -4.72 9.03 0.81
CA ASN A 123 -5.33 10.03 -0.07
C ASN A 123 -6.76 10.39 0.39
N TYR A 124 -7.60 9.39 0.67
CA TYR A 124 -8.96 9.63 1.18
C TYR A 124 -8.97 10.37 2.51
N LEU A 125 -8.04 10.04 3.41
CA LEU A 125 -7.90 10.73 4.68
C LEU A 125 -7.55 12.21 4.48
N THR A 126 -6.67 12.51 3.52
CA THR A 126 -6.30 13.88 3.15
C THR A 126 -7.51 14.66 2.63
N LEU A 127 -8.24 14.10 1.66
CA LEU A 127 -9.45 14.71 1.10
C LEU A 127 -10.54 14.94 2.15
N TYR A 128 -10.72 13.98 3.06
CA TYR A 128 -11.67 14.11 4.17
C TYR A 128 -11.32 15.29 5.09
N ASN A 129 -10.04 15.41 5.46
CA ASN A 129 -9.56 16.50 6.30
C ASN A 129 -9.71 17.87 5.61
N GLU A 130 -9.42 17.95 4.32
CA GLU A 130 -9.61 19.16 3.51
C GLU A 130 -11.09 19.56 3.45
N ALA A 131 -11.98 18.62 3.16
CA ALA A 131 -13.43 18.88 3.15
C ALA A 131 -13.92 19.36 4.53
N GLN A 132 -13.43 18.76 5.61
CA GLN A 132 -13.77 19.20 6.96
C GLN A 132 -13.25 20.62 7.26
N ALA A 133 -12.06 20.96 6.78
CA ALA A 133 -11.48 22.29 6.91
C ALA A 133 -12.27 23.34 6.10
N GLN A 134 -12.63 23.03 4.85
CA GLN A 134 -13.47 23.87 4.00
C GLN A 134 -14.83 24.13 4.65
N LEU A 135 -15.49 23.09 5.17
CA LEU A 135 -16.78 23.22 5.85
C LEU A 135 -16.68 24.10 7.11
N LYS A 136 -15.60 23.97 7.89
CA LYS A 136 -15.34 24.86 9.03
C LYS A 136 -15.13 26.30 8.58
N PHE A 137 -14.39 26.52 7.50
CA PHE A 137 -14.16 27.85 6.92
C PHE A 137 -15.46 28.49 6.43
N GLU A 138 -16.27 27.76 5.67
CA GLU A 138 -17.57 28.25 5.19
C GLU A 138 -18.51 28.62 6.34
N ARG A 139 -18.59 27.78 7.38
CA ARG A 139 -19.39 28.07 8.58
C ARG A 139 -18.95 29.36 9.26
N ARG A 140 -17.63 29.58 9.39
CA ARG A 140 -17.07 30.83 9.94
C ARG A 140 -17.38 32.03 9.05
N SER A 141 -17.23 31.89 7.74
CA SER A 141 -17.50 32.96 6.77
C SER A 141 -18.99 33.36 6.79
N LYS A 142 -19.92 32.39 6.72
CA LYS A 142 -21.37 32.65 6.81
C LYS A 142 -21.77 33.32 8.11
N ALA A 143 -21.22 32.87 9.25
CA ALA A 143 -21.46 33.49 10.54
C ALA A 143 -20.91 34.93 10.59
N SER A 144 -19.73 35.17 10.03
CA SER A 144 -19.09 36.50 9.97
C SER A 144 -19.90 37.47 9.10
N ILE A 145 -20.32 37.06 7.90
CA ILE A 145 -21.13 37.87 6.98
C ILE A 145 -22.46 38.25 7.64
N LYS A 146 -23.16 37.27 8.23
CA LYS A 146 -24.44 37.52 8.92
C LYS A 146 -24.27 38.47 10.11
N GLY A 147 -23.18 38.33 10.88
CA GLY A 147 -22.85 39.22 11.98
C GLY A 147 -22.53 40.65 11.53
N TRP A 148 -21.78 40.81 10.43
CA TRP A 148 -21.48 42.11 9.84
C TRP A 148 -22.75 42.81 9.33
N GLU A 149 -23.62 42.08 8.63
CA GLU A 149 -24.87 42.64 8.11
C GLU A 149 -25.82 43.09 9.22
N THR A 150 -25.91 42.32 10.31
CA THR A 150 -26.71 42.67 11.49
C THR A 150 -26.17 43.94 12.17
N ARG A 151 -24.85 44.04 12.38
CA ARG A 151 -24.21 45.23 12.95
C ARG A 151 -24.42 46.47 12.08
N ARG A 152 -24.21 46.34 10.76
CA ARG A 152 -24.41 47.44 9.80
C ARG A 152 -25.85 47.93 9.78
N LYS A 153 -26.83 47.02 9.85
CA LYS A 153 -28.26 47.38 9.88
C LYS A 153 -28.62 48.12 11.18
N ALA A 154 -28.13 47.64 12.33
CA ALA A 154 -28.35 48.30 13.61
C ALA A 154 -27.75 49.71 13.64
N GLU A 155 -26.54 49.89 13.12
CA GLU A 155 -25.89 51.21 13.03
C GLU A 155 -26.66 52.15 12.09
N ASN A 156 -27.10 51.67 10.93
CA ASN A 156 -27.94 52.48 10.03
C ASN A 156 -29.25 52.93 10.69
N GLU A 157 -29.91 52.06 11.48
CA GLU A 157 -31.11 52.44 12.22
C GLU A 157 -30.83 53.40 13.38
N ARG A 158 -29.61 53.40 13.94
CA ARG A 158 -29.16 54.41 14.92
C ARG A 158 -28.97 55.75 14.23
N LEU A 159 -28.21 55.78 13.12
CA LEU A 159 -27.95 57.00 12.36
C LEU A 159 -29.23 57.64 11.81
N LYS A 160 -30.19 56.85 11.33
CA LYS A 160 -31.49 57.37 10.89
C LYS A 160 -32.24 58.09 12.02
N ARG A 161 -32.23 57.53 13.23
CA ARG A 161 -32.85 58.16 14.41
C ARG A 161 -32.15 59.47 14.78
N GLU A 162 -30.83 59.46 14.82
CA GLU A 162 -30.02 60.65 15.11
C GLU A 162 -30.25 61.75 14.06
N ILE A 163 -30.31 61.40 12.77
CA ILE A 163 -30.65 62.35 11.69
C ILE A 163 -32.07 62.89 11.88
N ALA A 164 -33.04 62.04 12.23
CA ALA A 164 -34.41 62.49 12.47
C ALA A 164 -34.49 63.48 13.66
N GLU A 165 -33.78 63.19 14.75
CA GLU A 165 -33.67 64.09 15.91
C GLU A 165 -33.02 65.42 15.53
N MET A 166 -31.89 65.39 14.80
CA MET A 166 -31.23 66.60 14.30
C MET A 166 -32.15 67.42 13.39
N VAL A 167 -32.95 66.77 12.54
CA VAL A 167 -33.93 67.46 11.68
C VAL A 167 -35.02 68.13 12.51
N ILE A 168 -35.49 67.50 13.59
CA ILE A 168 -36.48 68.10 14.50
C ILE A 168 -35.87 69.34 15.17
N LEU A 169 -34.68 69.22 15.74
CA LEU A 169 -33.99 70.34 16.39
C LEU A 169 -33.76 71.51 15.42
N LEU A 170 -33.37 71.22 14.17
CA LEU A 170 -33.21 72.24 13.14
C LEU A 170 -34.53 72.93 12.79
N ARG A 171 -35.64 72.18 12.68
CA ARG A 171 -36.97 72.75 12.43
C ARG A 171 -37.43 73.64 13.57
N GLU A 172 -37.25 73.22 14.82
CA GLU A 172 -37.57 74.02 16.01
C GLU A 172 -36.72 75.30 16.07
N SER A 173 -35.43 75.20 15.77
CA SER A 173 -34.55 76.37 15.72
C SER A 173 -34.94 77.35 14.62
N LEU A 174 -35.32 76.87 13.43
CA LEU A 174 -35.81 77.73 12.34
C LEU A 174 -37.14 78.39 12.71
N ALA A 175 -38.10 77.64 13.27
CA ALA A 175 -39.37 78.20 13.71
C ALA A 175 -39.18 79.30 14.77
N SER A 176 -38.28 79.09 15.73
CA SER A 176 -37.94 80.11 16.73
C SER A 176 -37.29 81.35 16.10
N LYS A 177 -36.45 81.18 15.07
CA LYS A 177 -35.90 82.32 14.31
C LYS A 177 -36.97 83.08 13.55
N ASP A 178 -37.91 82.39 12.90
CA ASP A 178 -39.02 83.01 12.19
C ASP A 178 -39.92 83.79 13.16
N GLU A 179 -40.17 83.27 14.36
CA GLU A 179 -40.90 83.97 15.42
C GLU A 179 -40.15 85.25 15.86
N ALA A 180 -38.83 85.17 16.07
CA ALA A 180 -38.02 86.34 16.40
C ALA A 180 -38.03 87.40 15.29
N ILE A 181 -37.98 86.98 14.03
CA ILE A 181 -38.07 87.87 12.87
C ILE A 181 -39.45 88.55 12.82
N ASN A 182 -40.54 87.80 13.01
CA ASN A 182 -41.89 88.35 13.05
C ASN A 182 -42.06 89.38 14.18
N ASN A 183 -41.51 89.11 15.36
CA ASN A 183 -41.52 90.06 16.48
C ASN A 183 -40.77 91.36 16.14
N LEU A 184 -39.66 91.28 15.40
CA LEU A 184 -38.94 92.47 14.92
C LEU A 184 -39.74 93.26 13.88
N TYR A 185 -40.49 92.60 12.99
CA TYR A 185 -41.38 93.29 12.06
C TYR A 185 -42.49 94.05 12.80
N VAL A 186 -43.12 93.43 13.80
CA VAL A 186 -44.13 94.10 14.65
C VAL A 186 -43.53 95.31 15.36
N LEU A 187 -42.30 95.20 15.86
CA LEU A 187 -41.59 96.33 16.46
C LEU A 187 -41.32 97.44 15.44
N ALA A 188 -40.88 97.09 14.22
CA ALA A 188 -40.66 98.06 13.16
C ALA A 188 -41.95 98.81 12.79
N GLU A 189 -43.08 98.11 12.64
CA GLU A 189 -44.38 98.75 12.39
C GLU A 189 -44.80 99.69 13.54
N ARG A 190 -44.52 99.33 14.79
CA ARG A 190 -44.75 100.23 15.93
C ARG A 190 -43.87 101.46 15.85
N MET A 191 -42.59 101.31 15.49
CA MET A 191 -41.67 102.42 15.31
C MET A 191 -42.11 103.34 14.17
N ASP A 192 -42.58 102.80 13.04
CA ASP A 192 -43.11 103.58 11.93
C ASP A 192 -44.40 104.33 12.31
N ARG A 193 -45.29 103.70 13.10
CA ARG A 193 -46.47 104.37 13.66
C ARG A 193 -46.09 105.52 14.60
N ILE A 194 -45.08 105.33 15.45
CA ILE A 194 -44.56 106.41 16.31
C ILE A 194 -43.93 107.51 15.45
N GLN A 195 -43.13 107.15 14.45
CA GLN A 195 -42.46 108.12 13.57
C GLN A 195 -43.47 108.96 12.79
N SER A 196 -44.50 108.35 12.19
CA SER A 196 -45.57 109.09 11.51
C SER A 196 -46.36 110.03 12.44
N LEU A 197 -46.59 109.65 13.70
CA LEU A 197 -47.16 110.54 14.71
C LEU A 197 -46.22 111.72 15.03
N VAL A 198 -44.91 111.48 15.09
CA VAL A 198 -43.90 112.52 15.32
C VAL A 198 -43.81 113.46 14.10
N ASP A 199 -43.74 112.93 12.88
CA ASP A 199 -43.65 113.70 11.64
C ASP A 199 -44.92 114.57 11.44
N SER A 200 -46.10 114.09 11.87
CA SER A 200 -47.35 114.86 11.85
C SER A 200 -47.32 116.14 12.72
N VAL A 201 -46.34 116.28 13.63
CA VAL A 201 -46.11 117.51 14.41
C VAL A 201 -45.43 118.58 13.57
N GLU A 202 -44.56 118.18 12.64
CA GLU A 202 -43.76 119.11 11.82
C GLU A 202 -44.57 119.73 10.67
N GLU A 203 -45.56 119.02 10.12
CA GLU A 203 -46.30 119.49 8.93
C GLU A 203 -47.45 120.49 9.21
N GLU A 204 -47.99 120.58 10.43
CA GLU A 204 -49.10 121.49 10.75
C GLU A 204 -48.64 122.72 11.56
N THR A 205 -48.50 123.87 10.88
CA THR A 205 -48.30 125.19 11.51
C THR A 205 -49.50 125.59 12.36
N THR A 206 -49.47 125.27 13.66
CA THR A 206 -50.42 125.80 14.64
C THR A 206 -49.88 127.11 15.22
N ALA A 207 -50.41 128.25 14.76
CA ALA A 207 -50.02 129.59 15.21
C ALA A 207 -50.39 129.94 16.67
N ASN A 208 -50.67 128.93 17.53
CA ASN A 208 -51.11 129.10 18.92
C ASN A 208 -50.34 128.16 19.88
N PRO A 209 -49.55 128.70 20.83
CA PRO A 209 -48.70 127.89 21.73
C PRO A 209 -49.48 126.93 22.64
N VAL A 210 -50.74 127.23 22.96
CA VAL A 210 -51.59 126.34 23.77
C VAL A 210 -52.07 125.12 22.97
N GLY A 211 -52.31 125.28 21.67
CA GLY A 211 -52.72 124.19 20.77
C GLY A 211 -51.59 123.18 20.56
N LEU A 212 -50.35 123.68 20.47
CA LEU A 212 -49.15 122.86 20.34
C LEU A 212 -48.96 121.94 21.55
N LEU A 213 -49.10 122.46 22.78
CA LEU A 213 -48.98 121.67 24.01
C LEU A 213 -50.06 120.59 24.14
N GLN A 214 -51.29 120.89 23.71
CA GLN A 214 -52.37 119.88 23.68
C GLN A 214 -52.12 118.79 22.63
N LYS A 215 -51.54 119.14 21.47
CA LYS A 215 -51.14 118.18 20.44
C LYS A 215 -50.02 117.26 20.93
N PHE A 216 -48.99 117.81 21.56
CA PHE A 216 -47.94 117.01 22.22
C PHE A 216 -48.52 116.07 23.28
N LYS A 217 -49.48 116.53 24.08
CA LYS A 217 -50.14 115.67 25.08
C LYS A 217 -50.90 114.51 24.43
N ARG A 218 -51.60 114.74 23.31
CA ARG A 218 -52.32 113.69 22.58
C ARG A 218 -51.37 112.68 21.93
N ILE A 219 -50.31 113.17 21.29
CA ILE A 219 -49.29 112.33 20.65
C ILE A 219 -48.54 111.52 21.70
N TRP A 220 -48.19 112.11 22.85
CA TRP A 220 -47.58 111.39 23.96
C TRP A 220 -48.47 110.27 24.50
N LEU A 221 -49.79 110.50 24.60
CA LEU A 221 -50.74 109.45 25.00
C LEU A 221 -50.83 108.34 23.95
N ALA A 222 -50.86 108.68 22.65
CA ALA A 222 -50.88 107.70 21.55
C ALA A 222 -49.58 106.88 21.47
N ILE A 223 -48.41 107.50 21.67
CA ILE A 223 -47.12 106.78 21.76
C ILE A 223 -47.13 105.84 22.97
N LYS A 224 -47.65 106.28 24.12
CA LYS A 224 -47.75 105.45 25.31
C LYS A 224 -48.66 104.23 25.09
N GLU A 225 -49.74 104.38 24.31
CA GLU A 225 -50.64 103.30 23.92
C GLU A 225 -49.92 102.30 22.99
N ILE A 226 -49.23 102.77 21.94
CA ILE A 226 -48.46 101.92 21.02
C ILE A 226 -47.33 101.15 21.73
N LEU A 227 -46.67 101.75 22.72
CA LEU A 227 -45.63 101.08 23.51
C LEU A 227 -46.19 100.05 24.51
N SER A 228 -47.50 100.08 24.78
CA SER A 228 -48.17 99.14 25.69
C SER A 228 -48.81 97.95 24.97
N GLU A 229 -48.97 98.02 23.64
CA GLU A 229 -49.23 96.86 22.78
C GLU A 229 -48.07 95.85 22.87
#